data_AF-A0A0F9EII5-F1
#
_entry.id   AF-A0A0F9EII5-F1
#
_cell.length_a   1.000
_cell.length_b   1.000
_cell.length_c   1.000
_cell.angle_alpha   90.00
_cell.angle_beta   90.00
_cell.angle_gamma   90.00
#
_symmetry.space_group_name_H-M   'P 1'
#
loop_
_entity.id
_entity.type
_entity.pdbx_description
1 polymer ?
#
loop_
_entity_poly.entity_id
_entity_poly.type
_entity_poly.pdbx_seq_one_letter_code
_entity_poly.pdbx_strand_id
1 'polypeptide(L)'
;MQLRTIYKILSLTRGFIESKLDEDKRTRINLLSRFHDLSEQIKELEKSETDHTQTFFKLGVKTAEEKIAVNHVKTGKQETENKNYDKAEELFRQALKIAPNLGYVYTEYSKFEYFQRKHVNIALKFAKKATEVDSNNYHTWWNYGVLLKKEKNYQSAIPVFKRAKELNQDYLPTYSELGE
;
A
#
# COMPACT_ATOMS: atom_id res chain seq x y z
N MET A 1 -15.88 -5.00 34.68
CA MET A 1 -14.94 -4.38 33.71
C MET A 1 -15.09 -2.86 33.86
N GLN A 2 -14.07 -2.17 34.39
CA GLN A 2 -14.15 -0.76 34.77
C GLN A 2 -14.18 0.15 33.52
N LEU A 3 -15.17 1.06 33.46
CA LEU A 3 -15.22 2.16 32.50
C LEU A 3 -13.99 3.08 32.71
N ARG A 4 -12.99 3.01 31.83
CA ARG A 4 -11.94 4.04 31.74
C ARG A 4 -12.15 4.84 30.47
N THR A 5 -12.86 5.96 30.60
CA THR A 5 -12.88 7.02 29.60
C THR A 5 -11.63 7.88 29.73
N ILE A 6 -11.08 8.33 28.60
CA ILE A 6 -9.87 9.18 28.50
C ILE A 6 -10.11 10.60 29.08
N TYR A 7 -11.36 10.98 29.33
CA TYR A 7 -11.72 12.20 30.03
C TYR A 7 -11.91 11.90 31.52
N LYS A 8 -11.08 12.51 32.38
CA LYS A 8 -11.27 12.49 33.85
C LYS A 8 -12.58 13.21 34.19
N ILE A 9 -13.69 12.48 34.23
CA ILE A 9 -14.95 12.94 34.81
C ILE A 9 -14.71 13.08 36.33
N LEU A 10 -15.04 14.23 36.91
CA LEU A 10 -14.96 14.45 38.36
C LEU A 10 -15.78 13.37 39.10
N SER A 11 -15.26 12.87 40.22
CA SER A 11 -15.80 11.69 40.93
C SER A 11 -17.29 11.79 41.30
N LEU A 12 -17.78 13.00 41.62
CA LEU A 12 -19.18 13.27 41.95
C LEU A 12 -20.13 13.11 40.75
N THR A 13 -19.73 13.60 39.58
CA THR A 13 -20.49 13.43 38.31
C THR A 13 -20.55 11.98 37.85
N ARG A 14 -19.50 11.20 38.13
CA ARG A 14 -19.46 9.77 37.82
C ARG A 14 -20.49 8.97 38.63
N GLY A 15 -20.53 9.19 39.95
CA GLY A 15 -21.45 8.48 40.85
C GLY A 15 -22.93 8.76 40.57
N PHE A 16 -23.28 10.00 40.21
CA PHE A 16 -24.66 10.37 39.83
C PHE A 16 -25.11 9.71 38.52
N ILE A 17 -24.23 9.68 37.51
CA ILE A 17 -24.50 9.03 36.22
C ILE A 17 -24.62 7.51 36.39
N GLU A 18 -23.73 6.89 37.18
CA GLU A 18 -23.79 5.45 37.50
C GLU A 18 -25.10 5.09 38.23
N SER A 19 -25.51 5.89 39.24
CA SER A 19 -26.78 5.71 39.95
C SER A 19 -28.01 5.84 39.04
N LYS A 20 -28.04 6.81 38.12
CA LYS A 20 -29.15 6.97 37.17
C LYS A 20 -29.20 5.89 36.09
N LEU A 21 -28.06 5.34 35.70
CA LEU A 21 -27.98 4.20 34.77
C LEU A 21 -28.35 2.87 35.43
N ASP A 22 -28.16 2.72 36.74
CA ASP A 22 -28.59 1.53 37.49
C ASP A 22 -30.12 1.46 37.68
N GLU A 23 -30.81 2.60 37.76
CA GLU A 23 -32.28 2.68 37.84
C GLU A 23 -32.98 2.26 36.53
N ASP A 24 -32.37 2.52 35.37
CA ASP A 24 -32.91 2.17 34.05
C ASP A 24 -32.04 1.12 33.33
N LYS A 25 -32.34 -0.15 33.64
CA LYS A 25 -31.67 -1.32 33.04
C LYS A 25 -31.70 -1.30 31.50
N ARG A 26 -32.77 -0.77 30.89
CA ARG A 26 -32.91 -0.75 29.42
C ARG A 26 -31.94 0.26 28.82
N THR A 27 -31.85 1.45 29.40
CA THR A 27 -30.89 2.48 28.98
C THR A 27 -29.45 2.02 29.19
N ARG A 28 -29.15 1.34 30.31
CA ARG A 28 -27.83 0.74 30.55
C ARG A 28 -27.44 -0.29 29.49
N ILE A 29 -28.34 -1.23 29.18
CA ILE A 29 -28.09 -2.27 28.16
C ILE A 29 -27.85 -1.63 26.79
N ASN A 30 -28.67 -0.64 26.41
CA ASN A 30 -28.51 0.08 25.14
C ASN A 30 -27.17 0.82 25.05
N LEU A 31 -26.74 1.47 26.15
CA LEU A 31 -25.47 2.19 26.19
C LEU A 31 -24.28 1.24 26.10
N LEU A 32 -24.34 0.10 26.80
CA LEU A 32 -23.29 -0.94 26.74
C LEU A 32 -23.18 -1.55 25.35
N SER A 33 -24.31 -1.83 24.68
CA SER A 33 -24.31 -2.31 23.30
C SER A 33 -23.65 -1.29 22.37
N ARG A 34 -24.07 -0.02 22.43
CA ARG A 34 -23.47 1.04 21.59
C ARG A 34 -21.99 1.24 21.86
N PHE A 35 -21.56 1.12 23.12
CA PHE A 35 -20.15 1.21 23.48
C PHE A 35 -19.35 0.04 22.90
N HIS A 36 -19.89 -1.18 22.96
CA HIS A 36 -19.29 -2.35 22.35
C HIS A 36 -19.14 -2.14 20.83
N ASP A 37 -20.21 -1.76 20.15
CA ASP A 37 -20.21 -1.51 18.70
C ASP A 37 -19.20 -0.42 18.31
N LEU A 38 -19.15 0.67 19.07
CA LEU A 38 -18.19 1.76 18.82
C LEU A 38 -16.74 1.30 19.08
N SER A 39 -16.51 0.48 20.11
CA SER A 39 -15.18 -0.05 20.41
C SER A 39 -14.69 -1.00 19.31
N GLU A 40 -15.59 -1.80 18.74
CA GLU A 40 -15.29 -2.67 17.61
C GLU A 40 -14.96 -1.85 16.35
N GLN A 41 -15.75 -0.83 16.05
CA GLN A 41 -15.48 0.09 14.94
C GLN A 41 -14.13 0.80 15.09
N ILE A 42 -13.79 1.29 16.28
CA ILE A 42 -12.49 1.93 16.54
C ILE A 42 -11.35 0.93 16.29
N LYS A 43 -11.48 -0.31 16.77
CA LYS A 43 -10.47 -1.34 16.57
C LYS A 43 -10.29 -1.70 15.09
N GLU A 44 -11.38 -1.75 14.33
CA GLU A 44 -11.32 -1.97 12.88
C GLU A 44 -10.63 -0.82 12.16
N LEU A 45 -10.93 0.43 12.54
CA LEU A 45 -10.29 1.63 12.00
C LEU A 45 -8.78 1.65 12.31
N GLU A 46 -8.38 1.38 13.55
CA GLU A 46 -6.96 1.31 13.96
C GLU A 46 -6.22 0.20 13.19
N LYS A 47 -6.86 -0.95 13.00
CA LYS A 47 -6.29 -2.04 12.20
C LYS A 47 -6.13 -1.61 10.74
N SER A 48 -7.16 -1.01 10.16
CA SER A 48 -7.13 -0.50 8.78
C SER A 48 -6.04 0.54 8.58
N GLU A 49 -5.87 1.47 9.52
CA GLU A 49 -4.83 2.49 9.51
C GLU A 49 -3.43 1.88 9.63
N THR A 50 -3.26 0.87 10.48
CA THR A 50 -2.01 0.11 10.63
C THR A 50 -1.65 -0.62 9.34
N ASP A 51 -2.61 -1.32 8.74
CA ASP A 51 -2.44 -2.05 7.48
C ASP A 51 -2.13 -1.07 6.32
N HIS A 52 -2.78 0.10 6.29
CA HIS A 52 -2.47 1.16 5.33
C HIS A 52 -1.04 1.67 5.49
N THR A 53 -0.62 1.94 6.72
CA THR A 53 0.72 2.45 7.02
C THR A 53 1.80 1.43 6.64
N GLN A 54 1.59 0.16 6.98
CA GLN A 54 2.47 -0.94 6.57
C GLN A 54 2.52 -1.09 5.05
N THR A 55 1.41 -0.87 4.36
CA THR A 55 1.35 -0.91 2.90
C THR A 55 2.18 0.22 2.30
N PHE A 56 1.97 1.47 2.71
CA PHE A 56 2.74 2.62 2.23
C PHE A 56 4.23 2.47 2.52
N PHE A 57 4.59 1.96 3.69
CA PHE A 57 5.97 1.65 4.05
C PHE A 57 6.62 0.67 3.06
N LYS A 58 5.93 -0.44 2.71
CA LYS A 58 6.41 -1.40 1.70
C LYS A 58 6.55 -0.79 0.30
N LEU A 59 5.73 0.21 -0.02
CA LEU A 59 5.80 0.94 -1.29
C LEU A 59 6.91 2.02 -1.31
N GLY A 60 7.63 2.22 -0.20
CA GLY A 60 8.67 3.24 -0.08
C GLY A 60 8.13 4.66 0.11
N VAL A 61 6.86 4.81 0.46
CA VAL A 61 6.20 6.12 0.65
C VAL A 61 6.56 6.72 1.99
N LYS A 62 7.03 7.97 1.96
CA LYS A 62 7.55 8.72 3.13
C LYS A 62 6.81 10.04 3.34
N THR A 63 6.33 10.65 2.26
CA THR A 63 5.74 12.00 2.26
C THR A 63 4.24 11.98 1.96
N ALA A 64 3.55 13.08 2.28
CA ALA A 64 2.13 13.23 1.95
C ALA A 64 1.92 13.31 0.42
N GLU A 65 2.84 13.96 -0.27
CA GLU A 65 2.87 14.08 -1.73
C GLU A 65 2.98 12.70 -2.39
N GLU A 66 3.84 11.83 -1.87
CA GLU A 66 3.95 10.45 -2.34
C GLU A 66 2.66 9.64 -2.12
N LYS A 67 1.93 9.87 -1.03
CA LYS A 67 0.59 9.26 -0.84
C LYS A 67 -0.39 9.73 -1.92
N ILE A 68 -0.34 11.01 -2.28
CA ILE A 68 -1.16 11.55 -3.38
C ILE A 68 -0.76 10.90 -4.71
N ALA A 69 0.54 10.72 -4.97
CA ALA A 69 1.01 10.01 -6.15
C ALA A 69 0.54 8.54 -6.18
N VAL A 70 0.57 7.83 -5.05
CA VAL A 70 0.02 6.46 -4.95
C VAL A 70 -1.47 6.43 -5.26
N ASN A 71 -2.24 7.42 -4.82
CA ASN A 71 -3.66 7.51 -5.15
C ASN A 71 -3.87 7.68 -6.67
N HIS A 72 -3.09 8.53 -7.33
CA HIS A 72 -3.13 8.66 -8.79
C HIS A 72 -2.78 7.33 -9.48
N VAL A 73 -1.76 6.61 -9.00
CA VAL A 73 -1.43 5.27 -9.49
C VAL A 73 -2.59 4.30 -9.31
N LYS A 74 -3.24 4.30 -8.14
CA LYS A 74 -4.39 3.44 -7.86
C LYS A 74 -5.55 3.72 -8.82
N THR A 75 -5.89 5.00 -9.03
CA THR A 75 -6.92 5.39 -10.00
C THR A 75 -6.48 5.03 -11.43
N GLY A 76 -5.20 5.22 -11.79
CA GLY A 76 -4.67 4.84 -13.10
C GLY A 76 -4.80 3.35 -13.38
N LYS A 77 -4.61 2.49 -12.36
CA LYS A 77 -4.85 1.05 -12.45
C LYS A 77 -6.33 0.72 -12.66
N GLN A 78 -7.23 1.40 -11.95
CA GLN A 78 -8.68 1.23 -12.14
C GLN A 78 -9.09 1.63 -13.57
N GLU A 79 -8.57 2.75 -14.09
CA GLU A 79 -8.83 3.16 -15.47
C GLU A 79 -8.25 2.18 -16.49
N THR A 80 -7.11 1.55 -16.18
CA THR A 80 -6.55 0.46 -16.98
C THR A 80 -7.47 -0.75 -17.04
N GLU A 81 -8.04 -1.16 -15.91
CA GLU A 81 -9.03 -2.25 -15.84
C GLU A 81 -10.30 -1.91 -16.65
N ASN A 82 -10.70 -0.64 -16.61
CA ASN A 82 -11.80 -0.11 -17.42
C ASN A 82 -11.44 0.10 -18.90
N LYS A 83 -10.21 -0.25 -19.33
CA LYS A 83 -9.67 -0.06 -20.70
C LYS A 83 -9.54 1.40 -21.15
N ASN A 84 -9.63 2.35 -20.23
CA ASN A 84 -9.45 3.78 -20.47
C ASN A 84 -7.95 4.13 -20.44
N TYR A 85 -7.17 3.59 -21.38
CA TYR A 85 -5.71 3.63 -21.32
C TYR A 85 -5.12 5.04 -21.39
N ASP A 86 -5.74 5.97 -22.13
CA ASP A 86 -5.22 7.34 -22.22
C ASP A 86 -5.35 8.09 -20.89
N LYS A 87 -6.48 7.89 -20.20
CA LYS A 87 -6.70 8.45 -18.86
C LYS A 87 -5.78 7.79 -17.83
N ALA A 88 -5.58 6.48 -17.92
CA ALA A 88 -4.63 5.77 -17.07
C ALA A 88 -3.21 6.34 -17.23
N GLU A 89 -2.79 6.57 -18.48
CA GLU A 89 -1.49 7.16 -18.79
C GLU A 89 -1.34 8.58 -18.22
N GLU A 90 -2.37 9.41 -18.35
CA GLU A 90 -2.38 10.74 -17.73
C GLU A 90 -2.17 10.66 -16.22
N LEU A 91 -2.88 9.75 -15.54
CA LEU A 91 -2.78 9.55 -14.09
C LEU A 91 -1.38 9.06 -13.68
N PHE A 92 -0.76 8.16 -14.44
CA PHE A 92 0.64 7.75 -14.20
C PHE A 92 1.62 8.91 -14.39
N ARG A 93 1.43 9.74 -15.42
CA ARG A 93 2.26 10.93 -15.67
C ARG A 93 2.08 11.97 -14.56
N GLN A 94 0.87 12.18 -14.06
CA GLN A 94 0.60 13.06 -12.92
C GLN A 94 1.28 12.52 -11.65
N ALA A 95 1.17 11.22 -11.37
CA ALA A 95 1.85 10.59 -10.24
C ALA A 95 3.38 10.81 -10.29
N LEU A 96 3.99 10.70 -11.48
CA LEU A 96 5.42 10.97 -11.67
C LEU A 96 5.79 12.44 -11.45
N LYS A 97 4.93 13.39 -11.82
CA LYS A 97 5.16 14.82 -11.54
C LYS A 97 5.15 15.11 -10.04
N ILE A 98 4.28 14.44 -9.29
CA ILE A 98 4.11 14.63 -7.85
C ILE A 98 5.26 13.96 -7.08
N ALA A 99 5.60 12.73 -7.44
CA ALA A 99 6.61 11.92 -6.76
C ALA A 99 7.66 11.36 -7.74
N PRO A 100 8.56 12.21 -8.25
CA PRO A 100 9.54 11.81 -9.27
C PRO A 100 10.62 10.85 -8.78
N ASN A 101 10.72 10.61 -7.46
CA ASN A 101 11.69 9.70 -6.86
C ASN A 101 11.05 8.46 -6.22
N LEU A 102 9.73 8.26 -6.40
CA LEU A 102 9.03 7.11 -5.84
C LEU A 102 9.11 5.92 -6.80
N GLY A 103 9.94 4.93 -6.45
CA GLY A 103 10.18 3.73 -7.28
C GLY A 103 8.91 2.94 -7.59
N TYR A 104 7.92 2.98 -6.69
CA TYR A 104 6.60 2.37 -6.92
C TYR A 104 5.88 2.94 -8.16
N VAL A 105 5.91 4.26 -8.38
CA VAL A 105 5.23 4.88 -9.53
C VAL A 105 5.83 4.39 -10.85
N TYR A 106 7.16 4.39 -10.95
CA TYR A 106 7.87 3.86 -12.11
C TYR A 106 7.60 2.38 -12.34
N THR A 107 7.52 1.60 -11.27
CA THR A 107 7.21 0.16 -11.32
C THR A 107 5.83 -0.07 -11.92
N GLU A 108 4.78 0.60 -11.42
CA GLU A 108 3.43 0.41 -11.93
C GLU A 108 3.27 0.97 -13.36
N TYR A 109 3.90 2.10 -13.66
CA TYR A 109 3.86 2.66 -15.01
C TYR A 109 4.59 1.75 -16.03
N SER A 110 5.71 1.13 -15.64
CA SER A 110 6.40 0.14 -16.48
C SER A 110 5.50 -1.06 -16.82
N LYS A 111 4.73 -1.55 -15.85
CA LYS A 111 3.78 -2.66 -16.07
C LYS A 111 2.67 -2.23 -17.02
N PHE A 112 2.12 -1.03 -16.85
CA PHE A 112 1.11 -0.48 -17.75
C PHE A 112 1.62 -0.41 -19.20
N GLU A 113 2.79 0.21 -19.42
CA GLU A 113 3.39 0.32 -20.75
C GLU A 113 3.65 -1.05 -21.39
N TYR A 114 4.12 -2.01 -20.58
CA TYR A 114 4.42 -3.36 -21.05
C TYR A 114 3.15 -4.15 -21.41
N PHE A 115 2.20 -4.27 -20.48
CA PHE A 115 1.07 -5.18 -20.64
C PHE A 115 -0.04 -4.59 -21.51
N GLN A 116 -0.27 -3.28 -21.42
CA GLN A 116 -1.42 -2.62 -22.03
C GLN A 116 -1.07 -1.93 -23.35
N ARG A 117 0.04 -1.19 -23.37
CA ARG A 117 0.49 -0.46 -24.57
C ARG A 117 1.44 -1.26 -25.47
N LYS A 118 2.03 -2.35 -24.96
CA LYS A 118 3.07 -3.14 -25.64
C LYS A 118 4.32 -2.31 -25.98
N HIS A 119 4.55 -1.21 -25.27
CA HIS A 119 5.72 -0.37 -25.44
C HIS A 119 6.91 -0.90 -24.65
N VAL A 120 7.44 -2.06 -25.07
CA VAL A 120 8.48 -2.81 -24.34
C VAL A 120 9.69 -1.95 -23.96
N ASN A 121 10.22 -1.16 -24.90
CA ASN A 121 11.40 -0.33 -24.65
C ASN A 121 11.14 0.75 -23.59
N ILE A 122 9.94 1.35 -23.60
CA ILE A 122 9.54 2.36 -22.62
C ILE A 122 9.36 1.70 -21.24
N ALA A 123 8.71 0.54 -21.21
CA ALA A 123 8.52 -0.23 -19.98
C ALA A 123 9.85 -0.60 -19.32
N LEU A 124 10.81 -1.14 -20.07
CA LEU A 124 12.13 -1.48 -19.54
C LEU A 124 12.89 -0.24 -19.04
N LYS A 125 12.74 0.91 -19.71
CA LYS A 125 13.32 2.18 -19.24
C LYS A 125 12.73 2.62 -17.91
N PHE A 126 11.41 2.55 -17.74
CA PHE A 126 10.76 2.89 -16.47
C PHE A 126 11.11 1.89 -15.37
N ALA A 127 11.14 0.59 -15.67
CA ALA A 127 11.51 -0.43 -14.70
C ALA A 127 12.96 -0.28 -14.21
N LYS A 128 13.90 0.02 -15.11
CA LYS A 128 15.26 0.38 -14.73
C LYS A 128 15.27 1.65 -13.87
N LYS A 129 14.51 2.68 -14.25
CA LYS A 129 14.43 3.92 -13.46
C LYS A 129 13.90 3.67 -12.05
N ALA A 130 12.95 2.74 -11.88
CA ALA A 130 12.46 2.32 -10.56
C ALA A 130 13.59 1.80 -9.66
N THR A 131 14.52 1.00 -10.20
CA THR A 131 15.70 0.50 -9.47
C THR A 131 16.74 1.57 -9.15
N GLU A 132 16.79 2.64 -9.96
CA GLU A 132 17.72 3.76 -9.73
C GLU A 132 17.23 4.70 -8.63
N VAL A 133 15.92 4.98 -8.59
CA VAL A 133 15.34 5.89 -7.60
C VAL A 133 15.05 5.20 -6.26
N ASP A 134 14.83 3.88 -6.27
CA ASP A 134 14.60 3.08 -5.08
C ASP A 134 15.46 1.80 -5.12
N SER A 135 16.77 2.00 -4.90
CA SER A 135 17.79 0.96 -5.04
C SER A 135 17.79 -0.08 -3.93
N ASN A 136 17.12 0.19 -2.80
CA ASN A 136 17.10 -0.68 -1.63
C ASN A 136 15.80 -1.47 -1.50
N ASN A 137 14.84 -1.24 -2.40
CA ASN A 137 13.59 -1.97 -2.43
C ASN A 137 13.69 -3.17 -3.36
N TYR A 138 13.71 -4.38 -2.78
CA TYR A 138 13.83 -5.60 -3.57
C TYR A 138 12.70 -5.75 -4.62
N HIS A 139 11.50 -5.18 -4.37
CA HIS A 139 10.38 -5.25 -5.32
C HIS A 139 10.67 -4.53 -6.64
N THR A 140 11.39 -3.41 -6.63
CA THR A 140 11.71 -2.68 -7.87
C THR A 140 12.65 -3.52 -8.74
N TRP A 141 13.69 -4.09 -8.14
CA TRP A 141 14.61 -5.02 -8.78
C TRP A 141 13.90 -6.27 -9.31
N TRP A 142 13.05 -6.89 -8.50
CA TRP A 142 12.27 -8.06 -8.90
C TRP A 142 11.40 -7.76 -10.13
N ASN A 143 10.64 -6.67 -10.12
CA ASN A 143 9.77 -6.31 -11.24
C ASN A 143 10.57 -6.03 -12.52
N TYR A 144 11.72 -5.37 -12.41
CA TYR A 144 12.60 -5.17 -13.57
C TYR A 144 13.12 -6.51 -14.13
N GLY A 145 13.57 -7.40 -13.25
CA GLY A 145 14.02 -8.74 -13.64
C GLY A 145 12.92 -9.55 -14.33
N VAL A 146 11.68 -9.48 -13.84
CA VAL A 146 10.52 -10.14 -14.46
C VAL A 146 10.27 -9.63 -15.86
N LEU A 147 10.33 -8.31 -16.10
CA LEU A 147 10.17 -7.76 -17.45
C LEU A 147 11.30 -8.20 -18.38
N LEU A 148 12.56 -8.19 -17.92
CA LEU A 148 13.69 -8.70 -18.70
C LEU A 148 13.53 -10.19 -19.04
N LYS A 149 13.07 -11.00 -18.09
CA LYS A 149 12.78 -12.43 -18.29
C LYS A 149 11.69 -12.63 -19.35
N LYS A 150 10.60 -11.85 -19.30
CA LYS A 150 9.52 -11.93 -20.29
C LYS A 150 10.00 -11.59 -21.71
N GLU A 151 10.95 -10.66 -21.82
CA GLU A 151 11.63 -10.33 -23.07
C GLU A 151 12.79 -11.28 -23.42
N LYS A 152 12.93 -12.41 -22.71
CA LYS A 152 13.98 -13.42 -22.91
C LYS A 152 15.41 -12.86 -22.81
N ASN A 153 15.59 -11.69 -22.19
CA ASN A 153 16.89 -11.10 -21.92
C ASN A 153 17.45 -11.65 -20.60
N TYR A 154 17.69 -12.96 -20.57
CA TYR A 154 18.11 -13.67 -19.37
C TYR A 154 19.47 -13.17 -18.86
N GLN A 155 20.39 -12.83 -19.78
CA GLN A 155 21.71 -12.32 -19.43
C GLN A 155 21.65 -11.04 -18.59
N SER A 156 20.70 -10.14 -18.90
CA SER A 156 20.47 -8.93 -18.12
C SER A 156 19.60 -9.18 -16.88
N ALA A 157 18.70 -10.16 -16.92
CA ALA A 157 17.81 -10.48 -15.80
C ALA A 157 18.54 -11.10 -14.60
N ILE A 158 19.55 -11.94 -14.84
CA ILE A 158 20.31 -12.64 -13.79
C ILE A 158 20.91 -11.67 -12.75
N PRO A 159 21.72 -10.65 -13.11
CA PRO A 159 22.26 -9.72 -12.12
C PRO A 159 21.17 -8.91 -11.40
N VAL A 160 20.07 -8.59 -12.08
CA VAL A 160 18.93 -7.86 -11.51
C VAL A 160 18.22 -8.69 -10.43
N PHE A 161 17.97 -9.98 -10.69
CA PHE A 161 17.40 -10.89 -9.70
C PHE A 161 18.36 -11.18 -8.54
N LYS A 162 19.67 -11.29 -8.81
CA LYS A 162 20.68 -11.40 -7.74
C LYS A 162 20.60 -10.20 -6.79
N ARG A 163 20.48 -8.99 -7.33
CA ARG A 163 20.32 -7.79 -6.50
C ARG A 163 19.03 -7.78 -5.68
N ALA A 164 17.91 -8.21 -6.27
CA ALA A 164 16.66 -8.38 -5.51
C ALA A 164 16.83 -9.36 -4.34
N LYS A 165 17.52 -10.48 -4.56
CA LYS A 165 17.80 -11.50 -3.53
C LYS A 165 18.68 -10.97 -2.40
N GLU A 166 19.73 -10.20 -2.72
CA GLU A 166 20.59 -9.58 -1.71
C GLU A 166 19.81 -8.68 -0.75
N LEU A 167 18.79 -7.99 -1.27
CA LEU A 167 17.95 -7.06 -0.51
C LEU A 167 16.85 -7.73 0.32
N ASN A 168 16.41 -8.93 -0.07
CA ASN A 168 15.44 -9.70 0.70
C ASN A 168 15.64 -11.21 0.50
N GLN A 169 16.29 -11.84 1.48
CA GLN A 169 16.66 -13.26 1.42
C GLN A 169 15.47 -14.19 1.67
N ASP A 170 14.41 -13.71 2.33
CA ASP A 170 13.28 -14.52 2.81
C ASP A 170 12.10 -14.58 1.84
N TYR A 171 12.04 -13.73 0.81
CA TYR A 171 10.83 -13.56 -0.02
C TYR A 171 10.69 -14.54 -1.19
N LEU A 172 11.65 -15.42 -1.49
CA LEU A 172 11.60 -16.20 -2.74
C LEU A 172 10.89 -17.57 -2.59
N PRO A 173 9.79 -17.82 -3.35
CA PRO A 173 9.38 -19.17 -3.71
C PRO A 173 10.55 -19.87 -4.40
N THR A 174 10.85 -21.08 -3.95
CA THR A 174 11.95 -21.95 -4.36
C THR A 174 12.11 -22.07 -5.88
N TYR A 175 13.18 -21.45 -6.41
CA TYR A 175 14.11 -21.79 -7.50
C TYR A 175 13.74 -22.68 -8.72
N SER A 176 12.53 -23.20 -8.89
CA SER A 176 12.18 -24.01 -10.07
C SER A 176 12.10 -23.20 -11.38
N GLU A 177 12.15 -21.86 -11.33
CA GLU A 177 12.03 -21.00 -12.52
C GLU A 177 13.36 -20.36 -13.00
N LEU A 178 14.49 -20.62 -12.34
CA LEU A 178 15.80 -20.07 -12.73
C LEU A 178 16.79 -21.13 -13.24
N GLY A 179 16.34 -22.38 -13.37
CA GLY A 179 17.16 -23.48 -13.88
C GLY A 179 16.30 -24.52 -14.58
N GLU A 180 15.93 -24.22 -15.82
CA GLU A 180 16.00 -25.08 -17.02
C GLU A 180 16.04 -24.20 -18.27
#